data_AF-A0A523B9Z5-F1
#
_entry.id   AF-A0A523B9Z5-F1
#
_cell.length_a   1.000
_cell.length_b   1.000
_cell.length_c   1.000
_cell.angle_alpha   90.00
_cell.angle_beta   90.00
_cell.angle_gamma   90.00
#
_symmetry.space_group_name_H-M   'P 1'
#
loop_
_entity.id
_entity.type
_entity.pdbx_description
1 polymer ?
#
loop_
_entity_poly.entity_id
_entity_poly.type
_entity_poly.pdbx_seq_one_letter_code
_entity_poly.pdbx_strand_id
1 'polypeptide(L)'
;MQKDLQVCVVGKVFQPNRLKVLALNRVLSEYFGLVKWYLRFNSTSKIVLHENGYKRAKELFNLNTALIQTARDKAVEILKGFEETRKENSTLRLKRASIRFDSRCYSFSKTTNVLTPYWLTLSLNRREKVSLPILFGERQRQRIEEALRGEWKFTTVEMVKREGEWYAHFVLKKAVEVPDEPETV
;
A
#
# COMPACT_ATOMS: atom_id res chain seq x y z
N MET A 1 -5.67 -8.87 27.62
CA MET A 1 -4.92 -7.79 26.90
C MET A 1 -5.62 -7.33 25.61
N GLN A 2 -5.66 -6.03 25.28
CA GLN A 2 -6.11 -5.56 23.94
C GLN A 2 -5.03 -5.82 22.88
N LYS A 3 -5.39 -6.51 21.79
CA LYS A 3 -4.53 -6.76 20.64
C LYS A 3 -5.15 -6.18 19.36
N ASP A 4 -4.31 -5.65 18.48
CA ASP A 4 -4.73 -5.22 17.14
C ASP A 4 -4.70 -6.41 16.18
N LEU A 5 -5.86 -6.85 15.71
CA LEU A 5 -5.95 -7.76 14.57
C LEU A 5 -5.78 -6.97 13.27
N GLN A 6 -4.89 -7.47 12.40
CA GLN A 6 -4.68 -6.93 11.07
C GLN A 6 -5.03 -7.98 10.02
N VAL A 7 -5.85 -7.59 9.04
CA VAL A 7 -6.28 -8.47 7.95
C VAL A 7 -6.07 -7.77 6.61
N CYS A 8 -5.66 -8.52 5.59
CA CYS A 8 -5.54 -8.03 4.22
C CYS A 8 -6.72 -8.53 3.37
N VAL A 9 -7.44 -7.61 2.75
CA VAL A 9 -8.53 -7.93 1.81
C VAL A 9 -8.12 -7.53 0.40
N VAL A 10 -8.21 -8.47 -0.54
CA VAL A 10 -7.79 -8.26 -1.93
C VAL A 10 -9.01 -7.99 -2.81
N GLY A 11 -8.96 -6.90 -3.56
CA GLY A 11 -9.92 -6.58 -4.62
C GLY A 11 -9.24 -6.46 -5.98
N LYS A 12 -9.91 -6.93 -7.03
CA LYS A 12 -9.43 -6.82 -8.42
C LYS A 12 -9.89 -5.48 -9.00
N VAL A 13 -9.00 -4.76 -9.67
CA VAL A 13 -9.38 -3.56 -10.43
C VAL A 13 -10.17 -3.99 -11.67
N PHE A 14 -11.39 -3.50 -11.81
CA PHE A 14 -12.27 -3.89 -12.91
C PHE A 14 -12.12 -2.97 -14.12
N GLN A 15 -11.79 -3.57 -15.27
CA GLN A 15 -11.73 -2.91 -16.58
C GLN A 15 -11.21 -1.45 -16.56
N PRO A 16 -10.01 -1.19 -16.02
CA PRO A 16 -9.47 0.16 -15.99
C PRO A 16 -9.20 0.63 -17.42
N ASN A 17 -9.58 1.88 -17.73
CA ASN A 17 -9.29 2.43 -19.07
C ASN A 17 -7.76 2.51 -19.30
N ARG A 18 -7.35 2.58 -20.57
CA ARG A 18 -5.92 2.60 -20.97
C ARG A 18 -5.14 3.74 -20.31
N LEU A 19 -5.75 4.92 -20.17
CA LEU A 19 -5.12 6.08 -19.54
C LEU A 19 -4.85 5.88 -18.04
N LYS A 20 -5.80 5.28 -17.31
CA LYS A 20 -5.67 4.94 -15.89
C LYS A 20 -4.60 3.87 -15.68
N VAL A 21 -4.56 2.85 -16.55
CA VAL A 21 -3.49 1.84 -16.53
C VAL A 21 -2.12 2.47 -16.78
N LEU A 22 -2.03 3.39 -17.74
CA LEU A 22 -0.80 4.12 -18.04
C LEU A 22 -0.35 4.97 -16.85
N ALA A 23 -1.26 5.70 -16.21
CA ALA A 23 -0.99 6.48 -15.01
C ALA A 23 -0.46 5.61 -13.86
N LEU A 24 -1.12 4.48 -13.57
CA LEU A 24 -0.66 3.53 -12.55
C LEU A 24 0.72 2.94 -12.87
N ASN A 25 0.98 2.60 -14.15
CA ASN A 25 2.28 2.08 -14.58
C ASN A 25 3.40 3.12 -14.41
N ARG A 26 3.15 4.39 -14.77
CA ARG A 26 4.10 5.48 -14.59
C ARG A 26 4.44 5.68 -13.11
N VAL A 27 3.43 5.76 -12.26
CA VAL A 27 3.61 5.89 -10.81
C VAL A 27 4.34 4.69 -10.22
N LEU A 28 4.03 3.47 -10.67
CA LEU A 28 4.75 2.28 -10.20
C LEU A 28 6.23 2.34 -10.54
N SER A 29 6.57 2.77 -11.76
CA SER A 29 7.96 2.92 -12.19
C SER A 29 8.69 3.97 -11.36
N GLU A 30 8.08 5.13 -11.15
CA GLU A 30 8.67 6.19 -10.31
C GLU A 30 8.80 5.76 -8.85
N TYR A 31 7.76 5.16 -8.28
CA TYR A 31 7.76 4.67 -6.90
C TYR A 31 8.82 3.60 -6.68
N PHE A 32 8.95 2.66 -7.63
CA PHE A 32 9.99 1.63 -7.60
C PHE A 32 11.39 2.22 -7.70
N GLY A 33 11.58 3.22 -8.57
CA GLY A 33 12.83 3.99 -8.66
C GLY A 33 13.17 4.69 -7.35
N LEU A 34 12.18 5.31 -6.70
CA LEU A 34 12.35 6.00 -5.43
C LEU A 34 12.71 5.03 -4.29
N VAL A 35 12.05 3.87 -4.21
CA VAL A 35 12.40 2.83 -3.22
C VAL A 35 13.85 2.39 -3.42
N LYS A 36 14.27 2.11 -4.66
CA LYS A 36 15.67 1.77 -4.97
C LYS A 36 16.63 2.89 -4.60
N TRP A 37 16.25 4.14 -4.85
CA TRP A 37 17.05 5.30 -4.50
C TRP A 37 17.25 5.41 -2.99
N TYR A 38 16.18 5.24 -2.19
CA TYR A 38 16.30 5.19 -0.73
C TYR A 38 17.16 4.03 -0.24
N LEU A 39 17.07 2.86 -0.87
CA LEU A 39 17.92 1.71 -0.51
C LEU A 39 19.42 1.97 -0.69
N ARG A 40 19.82 2.90 -1.57
CA ARG A 40 21.25 3.28 -1.76
C ARG A 40 21.85 3.99 -0.55
N PHE A 41 21.03 4.60 0.30
CA PHE A 41 21.51 5.20 1.54
C PHE A 41 21.89 4.16 2.59
N ASN A 42 21.50 2.88 2.40
CA ASN A 42 21.81 1.76 3.28
C ASN A 42 21.56 2.07 4.77
N SER A 43 20.43 2.70 5.06
CA SER A 43 20.06 3.14 6.41
C SER A 43 18.64 2.69 6.74
N THR A 44 18.47 2.12 7.93
CA THR A 44 17.17 1.74 8.49
C THR A 44 16.53 2.88 9.30
N SER A 45 17.22 4.01 9.46
CA SER A 45 16.71 5.16 10.20
C SER A 45 15.86 6.06 9.32
N LYS A 46 14.56 6.16 9.66
CA LYS A 46 13.61 7.05 8.95
C LYS A 46 13.99 8.52 9.06
N ILE A 47 14.63 8.92 10.15
CA ILE A 47 15.07 10.31 10.41
C ILE A 47 16.20 10.67 9.43
N VAL A 48 17.25 9.84 9.39
CA VAL A 48 18.40 10.03 8.50
C VAL A 48 17.96 10.07 7.03
N LEU A 49 17.08 9.15 6.61
CA LEU A 49 16.54 9.15 5.25
C LEU A 49 15.66 10.37 4.95
N HIS A 50 14.99 10.93 5.97
CA HIS A 50 14.20 12.14 5.80
C HIS A 50 15.10 13.36 5.59
N GLU A 51 16.04 13.59 6.50
CA GLU A 51 16.94 14.74 6.49
C GLU A 51 17.80 14.77 5.23
N ASN A 52 18.39 13.63 4.88
CA ASN A 52 19.32 13.54 3.75
C ASN A 52 18.60 13.39 2.39
N GLY A 53 17.38 12.85 2.40
CA GLY A 53 16.74 12.36 1.18
C GLY A 53 15.45 13.07 0.78
N TYR A 54 14.66 13.60 1.72
CA TYR A 54 13.28 14.00 1.44
C TYR A 54 13.16 15.19 0.48
N LYS A 55 13.96 16.26 0.68
CA LYS A 55 13.93 17.43 -0.23
C LYS A 55 14.34 17.02 -1.65
N ARG A 56 15.45 16.29 -1.77
CA ARG A 56 15.96 15.78 -3.05
C ARG A 56 14.98 14.82 -3.73
N ALA A 57 14.29 13.97 -2.97
CA ALA A 57 13.26 13.08 -3.51
C ALA A 57 12.07 13.86 -4.11
N LYS A 58 11.67 14.99 -3.50
CA LYS A 58 10.60 15.85 -4.04
C LYS A 58 10.97 16.55 -5.35
N GLU A 59 12.25 16.74 -5.60
CA GLU A 59 12.77 17.35 -6.83
C GLU A 59 12.97 16.31 -7.93
N LEU A 60 13.45 15.11 -7.57
CA LEU A 60 13.78 14.06 -8.53
C LEU A 60 12.58 13.21 -8.97
N PHE A 61 11.53 13.09 -8.15
CA PHE A 61 10.40 12.19 -8.41
C PHE A 61 9.08 12.96 -8.43
N ASN A 62 8.24 12.68 -9.42
CA ASN A 62 6.92 13.29 -9.59
C ASN A 62 5.84 12.50 -8.84
N LEU A 63 6.06 12.34 -7.53
CA LEU A 63 5.14 11.67 -6.61
C LEU A 63 4.60 12.68 -5.60
N ASN A 64 3.40 12.40 -5.05
CA ASN A 64 2.93 13.19 -3.92
C ASN A 64 3.78 12.90 -2.66
N THR A 65 3.72 13.81 -1.68
CA THR A 65 4.53 13.71 -0.46
C THR A 65 4.23 12.47 0.37
N ALA A 66 2.97 12.01 0.37
CA ALA A 66 2.57 10.78 1.05
C ALA A 66 3.26 9.55 0.43
N LEU A 67 3.26 9.41 -0.90
CA LEU A 67 3.94 8.33 -1.60
C LEU A 67 5.45 8.36 -1.43
N ILE A 68 6.07 9.55 -1.37
CA ILE A 68 7.50 9.66 -1.07
C ILE A 68 7.80 9.09 0.31
N GLN A 69 6.98 9.41 1.31
CA GLN A 69 7.14 8.90 2.66
C GLN A 69 6.86 7.39 2.75
N THR A 70 5.83 6.87 2.08
CA THR A 70 5.58 5.42 2.09
C THR A 70 6.67 4.65 1.34
N ALA A 71 7.27 5.22 0.29
CA ALA A 71 8.42 4.62 -0.40
C ALA A 71 9.65 4.54 0.52
N ARG A 72 9.91 5.59 1.30
CA ARG A 72 10.97 5.59 2.32
C ARG A 72 10.73 4.50 3.36
N ASP A 73 9.53 4.45 3.91
CA ASP A 73 9.17 3.47 4.95
C ASP A 73 9.28 2.04 4.41
N LYS A 74 8.88 1.81 3.16
CA LYS A 74 9.03 0.52 2.48
C LYS A 74 10.48 0.14 2.24
N ALA A 75 11.34 1.10 1.89
CA ALA A 75 12.79 0.86 1.77
C ALA A 75 13.40 0.42 3.11
N VAL A 76 13.00 1.05 4.22
CA VAL A 76 13.42 0.64 5.57
C VAL A 76 12.96 -0.77 5.90
N GLU A 77 11.69 -1.11 5.63
CA GLU A 77 11.16 -2.47 5.85
C GLU A 77 11.92 -3.53 5.04
N ILE A 78 12.22 -3.24 3.77
CA ILE A 78 12.99 -4.12 2.89
C ILE A 78 14.41 -4.32 3.43
N LEU A 79 15.07 -3.24 3.85
CA LEU A 79 16.46 -3.32 4.35
C LEU A 79 16.53 -4.09 5.66
N LYS A 80 15.63 -3.84 6.61
CA LYS A 80 15.56 -4.59 7.86
C LYS A 80 15.34 -6.09 7.63
N GLY A 81 14.33 -6.44 6.83
CA GLY A 81 14.06 -7.85 6.53
C GLY A 81 15.23 -8.53 5.79
N PHE A 82 15.97 -7.77 4.99
CA PHE A 82 17.19 -8.27 4.36
C PHE A 82 18.32 -8.48 5.36
N GLU A 83 18.57 -7.53 6.26
CA GLU A 83 19.60 -7.65 7.32
C GLU A 83 19.33 -8.84 8.24
N GLU A 84 18.08 -9.06 8.64
CA GLU A 84 17.66 -10.19 9.47
C GLU A 84 17.87 -11.55 8.79
N THR A 85 17.78 -11.61 7.46
CA THR A 85 17.89 -12.85 6.67
C THR A 85 19.20 -12.96 5.88
N ARG A 86 20.13 -12.03 6.09
CA ARG A 86 21.34 -11.91 5.29
C ARG A 86 22.29 -13.07 5.54
N LYS A 87 22.76 -13.70 4.45
CA LYS A 87 23.92 -14.60 4.45
C LYS A 87 25.16 -13.80 4.05
N GLU A 88 26.36 -14.23 4.46
CA GLU A 88 27.62 -13.47 4.30
C GLU A 88 27.87 -12.91 2.88
N ASN A 89 27.39 -13.58 1.82
CA ASN A 89 27.57 -13.18 0.42
C ASN A 89 26.29 -12.69 -0.28
N SER A 90 25.22 -12.41 0.45
CA SER A 90 23.95 -11.97 -0.13
C SER A 90 23.99 -10.49 -0.51
N THR A 91 23.47 -10.15 -1.69
CA THR A 91 23.24 -8.75 -2.13
C THR A 91 21.76 -8.44 -2.23
N LEU A 92 21.32 -7.29 -1.71
CA LEU A 92 19.93 -6.87 -1.82
C LEU A 92 19.59 -6.49 -3.27
N ARG A 93 18.72 -7.29 -3.92
CA ARG A 93 18.25 -7.03 -5.29
C ARG A 93 16.73 -6.97 -5.34
N LEU A 94 16.18 -5.75 -5.26
CA LEU A 94 14.74 -5.53 -5.38
C LEU A 94 14.27 -5.73 -6.83
N LYS A 95 13.52 -6.81 -7.07
CA LYS A 95 12.97 -7.16 -8.41
C LYS A 95 11.66 -6.45 -8.71
N ARG A 96 10.77 -6.33 -7.72
CA ARG A 96 9.41 -5.79 -7.85
C ARG A 96 9.03 -5.03 -6.59
N ALA A 97 8.10 -4.09 -6.71
CA ALA A 97 7.44 -3.44 -5.57
C ALA A 97 5.95 -3.26 -5.87
N SER A 98 5.18 -3.07 -4.80
CA SER A 98 3.81 -2.57 -4.83
C SER A 98 3.78 -1.13 -4.32
N ILE A 99 2.86 -0.32 -4.82
CA ILE A 99 2.71 1.08 -4.39
C ILE A 99 1.84 1.09 -3.13
N ARG A 100 2.36 1.61 -2.02
CA ARG A 100 1.60 1.76 -0.78
C ARG A 100 0.98 3.14 -0.67
N PHE A 101 -0.35 3.18 -0.62
CA PHE A 101 -1.14 4.37 -0.35
C PHE A 101 -1.64 4.35 1.10
N ASP A 102 -1.53 5.46 1.80
CA ASP A 102 -2.13 5.67 3.12
C ASP A 102 -3.33 6.61 3.03
N SER A 103 -4.02 6.82 4.15
CA SER A 103 -5.25 7.64 4.21
C SER A 103 -5.09 9.07 3.69
N ARG A 104 -3.86 9.57 3.50
CA ARG A 104 -3.59 10.91 2.94
C ARG A 104 -3.63 10.92 1.41
N CYS A 105 -3.51 9.76 0.77
CA CYS A 105 -3.42 9.64 -0.69
C CYS A 105 -4.34 8.58 -1.32
N TYR A 106 -5.25 7.97 -0.57
CA TYR A 106 -6.40 7.27 -1.15
C TYR A 106 -7.71 7.62 -0.45
N SER A 107 -8.81 7.45 -1.17
CA SER A 107 -10.14 7.35 -0.60
C SER A 107 -10.86 6.14 -1.18
N PHE A 108 -11.72 5.53 -0.37
CA PHE A 108 -12.51 4.38 -0.77
C PHE A 108 -13.96 4.62 -0.40
N SER A 109 -14.86 4.41 -1.35
CA SER A 109 -16.28 4.65 -1.17
C SER A 109 -17.13 3.59 -1.85
N LYS A 110 -18.37 3.48 -1.36
CA LYS A 110 -19.42 2.68 -1.96
C LYS A 110 -20.44 3.60 -2.64
N THR A 111 -20.89 3.20 -3.81
CA THR A 111 -21.90 3.90 -4.63
C THR A 111 -23.15 3.04 -4.74
N THR A 112 -24.22 3.61 -5.29
CA THR A 112 -25.49 2.90 -5.54
C THR A 112 -25.47 2.02 -6.79
N ASN A 113 -24.37 2.04 -7.57
CA ASN A 113 -24.24 1.21 -8.77
C ASN A 113 -24.16 -0.28 -8.37
N VAL A 114 -25.05 -1.10 -8.92
CA VAL A 114 -25.17 -2.52 -8.59
C VAL A 114 -23.98 -3.35 -9.07
N LEU A 115 -23.44 -3.04 -10.26
CA LEU A 115 -22.37 -3.83 -10.89
C LEU A 115 -20.98 -3.49 -10.33
N THR A 116 -20.72 -2.21 -10.10
CA THR A 116 -19.44 -1.72 -9.55
C THR A 116 -19.69 -0.77 -8.39
N PRO A 117 -20.12 -1.28 -7.23
CA PRO A 117 -20.46 -0.45 -6.09
C PRO A 117 -19.22 0.19 -5.46
N TYR A 118 -18.07 -0.49 -5.46
CA TYR A 118 -16.88 -0.04 -4.74
C TYR A 118 -15.90 0.72 -5.62
N TRP A 119 -15.49 1.90 -5.17
CA TRP A 119 -14.58 2.78 -5.89
C TRP A 119 -13.40 3.18 -5.02
N LEU A 120 -12.20 2.94 -5.55
CA LEU A 120 -10.93 3.35 -4.98
C LEU A 120 -10.40 4.54 -5.76
N THR A 121 -10.24 5.69 -5.11
CA THR A 121 -9.62 6.87 -5.69
C THR A 121 -8.22 7.04 -5.12
N LEU A 122 -7.23 7.12 -6.01
CA LEU A 122 -5.82 7.23 -5.68
C LEU A 122 -5.29 8.59 -6.11
N SER A 123 -4.63 9.29 -5.19
CA SER A 123 -3.84 10.47 -5.49
C SER A 123 -2.43 10.02 -5.89
N LEU A 124 -2.08 10.24 -7.15
CA LEU A 124 -0.85 9.73 -7.75
C LEU A 124 0.30 10.72 -7.59
N ASN A 125 0.05 11.97 -7.97
CA ASN A 125 0.99 13.08 -7.84
C ASN A 125 0.23 14.36 -7.47
N ARG A 126 0.86 15.53 -7.58
CA ARG A 126 0.21 16.80 -7.19
C ARG A 126 -0.97 17.20 -8.09
N ARG A 127 -1.14 16.58 -9.26
CA ARG A 127 -2.12 17.00 -10.29
C ARG A 127 -3.06 15.88 -10.73
N GLU A 128 -2.67 14.63 -10.55
CA GLU A 128 -3.38 13.48 -11.09
C GLU A 128 -3.99 12.61 -10.00
N LYS A 129 -5.29 12.34 -10.15
CA LYS A 129 -6.04 11.37 -9.37
C LYS A 129 -6.67 10.35 -10.30
N VAL A 130 -6.71 9.09 -9.88
CA VAL A 130 -7.33 8.00 -10.64
C VAL A 130 -8.35 7.27 -9.77
N SER A 131 -9.59 7.20 -10.25
CA SER A 131 -10.66 6.44 -9.61
C SER A 131 -10.89 5.12 -10.35
N LEU A 132 -10.91 4.03 -9.59
CA LEU A 132 -10.93 2.65 -10.08
C LEU A 132 -12.09 1.89 -9.44
N PRO A 133 -12.96 1.24 -10.23
CA PRO A 133 -13.91 0.30 -9.67
C PRO A 133 -13.17 -0.95 -9.19
N ILE A 134 -13.53 -1.44 -8.01
CA ILE A 134 -12.93 -2.62 -7.38
C ILE A 134 -13.97 -3.72 -7.24
N LEU A 135 -13.63 -4.91 -7.69
CA LEU A 135 -14.42 -6.12 -7.47
C LEU A 135 -13.82 -6.95 -6.36
N PHE A 136 -14.69 -7.43 -5.48
CA PHE A 136 -14.35 -8.33 -4.39
C PHE A 136 -15.09 -9.66 -4.58
N GLY A 137 -14.45 -10.77 -4.21
CA GLY A 137 -15.17 -12.02 -4.00
C GLY A 137 -16.11 -11.92 -2.79
N GLU A 138 -17.01 -12.88 -2.63
CA GLU A 138 -18.07 -12.81 -1.60
C GLU A 138 -17.53 -12.62 -0.18
N ARG A 139 -16.53 -13.41 0.22
CA ARG A 139 -15.91 -13.29 1.56
C ARG A 139 -15.18 -11.96 1.74
N GLN A 140 -14.48 -11.50 0.71
CA GLN A 140 -13.79 -10.20 0.74
C GLN A 140 -14.80 -9.05 0.83
N ARG A 141 -15.92 -9.17 0.11
CA ARG A 141 -17.01 -8.20 0.12
C ARG A 141 -17.62 -8.06 1.52
N GLN A 142 -17.91 -9.16 2.19
CA GLN A 142 -18.42 -9.13 3.57
C GLN A 142 -17.50 -8.31 4.49
N ARG A 143 -16.18 -8.58 4.44
CA ARG A 143 -15.20 -7.87 5.25
C ARG A 143 -15.10 -6.38 4.91
N ILE A 144 -15.24 -6.02 3.64
CA ILE A 144 -15.27 -4.61 3.22
C ILE A 144 -16.54 -3.90 3.72
N GLU A 145 -17.69 -4.57 3.70
CA GLU A 145 -18.94 -4.02 4.25
C GLU A 145 -18.86 -3.83 5.77
N GLU A 146 -18.28 -4.78 6.51
CA GLU A 146 -17.98 -4.62 7.95
C GLU A 146 -17.10 -3.39 8.19
N ALA A 147 -16.06 -3.20 7.36
CA ALA A 147 -15.18 -2.02 7.44
C ALA A 147 -15.92 -0.71 7.13
N LEU A 148 -16.81 -0.71 6.13
CA LEU A 148 -17.63 0.47 5.79
C LEU A 148 -18.64 0.82 6.90
N ARG A 149 -19.10 -0.17 7.69
CA ARG A 149 -19.90 0.06 8.90
C ARG A 149 -19.10 0.53 10.11
N GLY A 150 -17.77 0.58 10.01
CA GLY A 150 -16.87 1.03 11.08
C GLY A 150 -16.38 -0.08 12.02
N GLU A 151 -16.73 -1.35 11.75
CA GLU A 151 -16.24 -2.49 12.56
C GLU A 151 -14.74 -2.75 12.35
N TRP A 152 -14.22 -2.34 11.20
CA TRP A 152 -12.81 -2.38 10.85
C TRP A 152 -12.35 -1.02 10.36
N LYS A 153 -11.13 -0.63 10.74
CA LYS A 153 -10.48 0.60 10.29
C LYS A 153 -9.66 0.33 9.03
N PHE A 154 -9.95 1.07 7.96
CA PHE A 154 -9.08 1.15 6.80
C PHE A 154 -7.76 1.86 7.15
N THR A 155 -6.63 1.26 6.79
CA THR A 155 -5.30 1.83 7.09
C THR A 155 -4.57 2.23 5.83
N THR A 156 -4.15 1.24 5.05
CA THR A 156 -3.38 1.42 3.81
C THR A 156 -3.97 0.56 2.71
N VAL A 157 -3.69 0.93 1.47
CA VAL A 157 -3.98 0.13 0.29
C VAL A 157 -2.69 -0.06 -0.48
N GLU A 158 -2.31 -1.31 -0.74
CA GLU A 158 -1.22 -1.60 -1.66
C GLU A 158 -1.75 -1.93 -3.05
N MET A 159 -1.33 -1.16 -4.05
CA MET A 159 -1.58 -1.46 -5.45
C MET A 159 -0.51 -2.41 -5.97
N VAL A 160 -0.96 -3.60 -6.36
CA VAL A 160 -0.09 -4.71 -6.80
C VAL A 160 -0.40 -5.02 -8.26
N LYS A 161 0.64 -5.00 -9.11
CA LYS A 161 0.55 -5.43 -10.50
C LYS A 161 0.96 -6.89 -10.64
N ARG A 162 0.10 -7.75 -11.20
CA ARG A 162 0.38 -9.17 -11.48
C ARG A 162 -0.14 -9.51 -12.87
N GLU A 163 0.71 -10.09 -13.71
CA GLU A 163 0.32 -10.57 -15.05
C GLU A 163 -0.40 -9.52 -15.92
N GLY A 164 0.00 -8.25 -15.79
CA GLY A 164 -0.63 -7.13 -16.51
C GLY A 164 -1.89 -6.57 -15.83
N GLU A 165 -2.48 -7.29 -14.89
CA GLU A 165 -3.64 -6.87 -14.10
C GLU A 165 -3.25 -6.14 -12.81
N TRP A 166 -4.21 -5.39 -12.26
CA TRP A 166 -4.05 -4.60 -11.04
C TRP A 166 -4.98 -5.10 -9.93
N TYR A 167 -4.42 -5.17 -8.72
CA TYR A 167 -5.13 -5.56 -7.51
C TYR A 167 -4.88 -4.53 -6.41
N ALA A 168 -5.93 -4.26 -5.62
CA ALA A 168 -5.88 -3.43 -4.44
C ALA A 168 -5.91 -4.32 -3.20
N HIS A 169 -4.84 -4.25 -2.39
CA HIS A 169 -4.71 -4.97 -1.14
C HIS A 169 -5.02 -4.00 0.01
N PHE A 170 -6.23 -4.07 0.55
CA PHE A 170 -6.69 -3.24 1.66
C PHE A 170 -6.20 -3.84 2.98
N VAL A 171 -5.49 -3.04 3.77
CA VAL A 171 -5.10 -3.42 5.13
C VAL A 171 -6.13 -2.86 6.11
N LEU A 172 -6.81 -3.75 6.80
CA LEU A 172 -7.84 -3.46 7.78
C LEU A 172 -7.33 -3.78 9.18
N LYS A 173 -7.70 -2.96 10.16
CA LYS A 173 -7.38 -3.18 11.58
C LYS A 173 -8.62 -3.17 12.46
N LYS A 174 -8.63 -4.02 13.48
CA LYS A 174 -9.66 -4.06 14.53
C LYS A 174 -8.99 -4.35 15.87
N ALA A 175 -9.28 -3.53 16.88
CA ALA A 175 -8.88 -3.82 18.25
C ALA A 175 -9.79 -4.93 18.80
N VAL A 176 -9.21 -5.96 19.39
CA VAL A 176 -9.93 -7.04 20.07
C VAL A 176 -9.37 -7.25 21.46
N GLU A 177 -10.23 -7.59 22.39
CA GLU A 177 -9.83 -8.05 23.71
C GLU A 177 -9.54 -9.55 23.63
N VAL A 178 -8.33 -9.93 24.04
CA VAL A 178 -7.92 -11.32 24.12
C VAL A 178 -7.78 -11.67 25.61
N PRO A 179 -8.45 -12.72 26.11
CA PRO A 179 -8.26 -13.19 27.48
C PRO A 179 -6.82 -13.63 27.71
N ASP A 180 -6.31 -13.46 28.94
CA ASP A 180 -4.90 -13.69 29.27
C ASP A 180 -4.55 -15.18 29.43
N GLU A 181 -5.55 -16.05 29.65
CA GLU A 181 -5.37 -17.50 29.74
C GLU A 181 -6.01 -18.19 28.52
N PRO A 182 -5.32 -19.18 27.90
CA PRO A 182 -5.97 -20.05 26.94
C PRO A 182 -7.04 -20.88 27.66
N GLU A 183 -8.28 -20.85 27.16
CA GLU A 183 -9.31 -21.79 27.62
C GLU A 183 -8.81 -23.21 27.36
N THR A 184 -8.38 -23.90 28.42
CA THR A 184 -8.09 -25.33 28.39
C THR A 184 -9.41 -26.08 28.22
N VAL A 185 -9.54 -26.79 27.09
CA VAL A 185 -10.64 -27.73 26.81
C VAL A 185 -10.41 -29.04 27.56
#